data_AF-A0A7S4HUB7-F1
#
_entry.id   AF-A0A7S4HUB7-F1
#
_cell.length_a   1.000
_cell.length_b   1.000
_cell.length_c   1.000
_cell.angle_alpha   90.00
_cell.angle_beta   90.00
_cell.angle_gamma   90.00
#
_symmetry.space_group_name_H-M   'P 1'
#
loop_
_entity.id
_entity.type
_entity.pdbx_description
1 polymer ?
#
loop_
_entity_poly.entity_id
_entity_poly.type
_entity_poly.pdbx_seq_one_letter_code
_entity_poly.pdbx_strand_id
1 'polypeptide(L)'
;RWSEGSTRHGDVVFNETYCEKCELNKDEYHTLNVLESLVIGSKFTKRRDLSWLKCPRNPKVKLELDGYDENLGIAVEVQSPEHYTFIKFFHKDEDGFKLQQERDQAKVEACKKQGVHLIL
;
A
#
# COMPACT_ATOMS: atom_id res chain seq x y z
N ARG A 1 -12.64 22.73 -21.89
CA ARG A 1 -12.84 23.90 -21.01
C ARG A 1 -12.45 23.44 -19.62
N TRP A 2 -11.24 23.78 -19.18
CA TRP A 2 -10.71 23.38 -17.87
C TRP A 2 -11.41 24.23 -16.82
N SER A 3 -12.01 23.60 -15.82
CA SER A 3 -12.41 24.27 -14.58
C SER A 3 -11.28 24.04 -13.58
N GLU A 4 -10.54 25.10 -13.26
CA GLU A 4 -9.56 25.10 -12.18
C GLU A 4 -10.28 24.87 -10.85
N GLY A 5 -10.27 23.62 -10.40
CA GLY A 5 -10.76 23.20 -9.10
C GLY A 5 -9.58 22.78 -8.23
N SER A 6 -9.28 23.61 -7.22
CA SER A 6 -8.61 23.30 -5.95
C SER A 6 -7.62 22.12 -5.95
N THR A 7 -6.32 22.44 -5.95
CA THR A 7 -5.21 21.52 -5.71
C THR A 7 -5.29 20.85 -4.33
N ARG A 8 -5.94 19.69 -4.29
CA ARG A 8 -5.59 18.58 -3.40
C ARG A 8 -5.37 17.35 -4.27
N HIS A 9 -4.26 16.66 -4.06
CA HIS A 9 -3.96 15.37 -4.69
C HIS A 9 -5.05 14.39 -4.20
N GLY A 10 -6.04 14.05 -5.03
CA GLY A 10 -7.09 13.13 -4.58
C GLY A 10 -8.29 12.94 -5.50
N ASP A 11 -8.83 13.98 -6.14
CA ASP A 11 -10.12 13.82 -6.83
C ASP A 11 -10.02 14.15 -8.33
N VAL A 12 -9.51 13.19 -9.12
CA VAL A 12 -9.63 13.24 -10.58
C VAL A 12 -10.61 12.16 -11.03
N VAL A 13 -11.88 12.54 -11.13
CA VAL A 13 -12.92 11.73 -11.78
C VAL A 13 -12.85 12.00 -13.29
N PHE A 14 -12.52 10.97 -14.08
CA PHE A 14 -12.62 11.03 -15.54
C PHE A 14 -13.77 10.13 -15.99
N ASN A 15 -14.81 10.70 -16.62
CA ASN A 15 -15.99 9.97 -17.11
C ASN A 15 -16.67 9.06 -16.06
N GLU A 16 -16.97 9.57 -14.87
CA GLU A 16 -17.62 8.81 -13.77
C GLU A 16 -16.89 7.54 -13.33
N THR A 17 -15.68 7.30 -13.83
CA THR A 17 -14.87 6.12 -13.50
C THR A 17 -13.81 6.54 -12.50
N TYR A 18 -13.78 5.89 -11.35
CA TYR A 18 -12.83 6.15 -10.28
C TYR A 18 -11.44 5.60 -10.66
N CYS A 19 -10.41 6.43 -10.53
CA CYS A 19 -9.02 6.07 -10.82
C CYS A 19 -8.38 5.43 -9.59
N GLU A 20 -8.24 4.10 -9.57
CA GLU A 20 -7.64 3.32 -8.47
C GLU A 20 -6.22 3.79 -8.09
N LYS A 21 -5.49 4.40 -9.03
CA LYS A 21 -4.12 4.89 -8.82
C LYS A 21 -4.05 6.33 -8.32
N CYS A 22 -5.15 7.06 -8.35
CA CYS A 22 -5.16 8.48 -7.99
C CYS A 22 -5.21 8.72 -6.47
N GLU A 23 -5.45 7.67 -5.68
CA GLU A 23 -5.32 7.65 -4.21
C GLU A 23 -3.91 7.29 -3.71
N LEU A 24 -3.02 6.85 -4.60
CA LEU A 24 -1.65 6.47 -4.24
C LEU A 24 -0.81 7.71 -3.95
N ASN A 25 0.15 7.55 -3.03
CA ASN A 25 1.22 8.53 -2.91
C ASN A 25 2.16 8.44 -4.14
N LYS A 26 3.05 9.43 -4.31
CA LYS A 26 3.92 9.48 -5.49
C LYS A 26 4.81 8.25 -5.64
N ASP A 27 5.39 7.77 -4.54
CA ASP A 27 6.34 6.66 -4.54
C ASP A 27 5.61 5.34 -4.80
N GLU A 28 4.44 5.14 -4.19
CA GLU A 28 3.53 4.03 -4.49
C GLU A 28 3.13 4.02 -5.98
N TYR A 29 2.68 5.17 -6.50
CA TYR A 29 2.28 5.30 -7.91
C TYR A 29 3.41 4.95 -8.87
N HIS A 30 4.60 5.53 -8.68
CA HIS A 30 5.73 5.28 -9.56
C HIS A 30 6.19 3.81 -9.49
N THR A 31 6.29 3.25 -8.29
CA THR A 31 6.73 1.86 -8.10
C THR A 31 5.78 0.88 -8.77
N LEU A 32 4.47 1.00 -8.51
CA LEU A 32 3.49 0.09 -9.09
C LEU A 32 3.41 0.22 -10.61
N ASN A 33 3.49 1.44 -11.17
CA ASN A 33 3.50 1.61 -12.63
C ASN A 33 4.74 1.01 -13.29
N VAL A 34 5.91 1.12 -12.67
CA VAL A 34 7.13 0.49 -13.17
C VAL A 34 6.99 -1.03 -13.13
N LEU A 35 6.51 -1.59 -12.01
CA LEU A 35 6.30 -3.03 -11.88
C LEU A 35 5.32 -3.57 -12.93
N GLU A 36 4.20 -2.88 -13.15
CA GLU A 36 3.23 -3.28 -14.18
C GLU A 36 3.78 -3.18 -15.60
N SER A 37 4.66 -2.19 -15.86
CA SER A 37 5.32 -2.04 -17.16
C SER A 37 6.37 -3.13 -17.42
N LEU A 38 7.00 -3.65 -16.36
CA LEU A 38 8.00 -4.73 -16.45
C LEU A 38 7.33 -6.11 -16.53
N VAL A 39 6.21 -6.30 -15.84
CA VAL A 39 5.49 -7.57 -15.77
C VAL A 39 4.21 -7.45 -16.61
N ILE A 40 4.33 -7.71 -17.90
CA ILE A 40 3.23 -7.59 -18.86
C ILE A 40 2.02 -8.40 -18.39
N GLY A 41 0.88 -7.73 -18.28
CA GLY A 41 -0.39 -8.34 -17.88
C GLY A 41 -0.62 -8.41 -16.37
N SER A 42 0.33 -7.96 -15.55
CA SER A 42 0.10 -7.75 -14.12
C SER A 42 -0.79 -6.52 -13.88
N LYS A 43 -1.58 -6.59 -12.81
CA LYS A 43 -2.35 -5.46 -12.30
C LYS A 43 -2.24 -5.43 -10.78
N PHE A 44 -1.43 -4.51 -10.26
CA PHE A 44 -1.27 -4.35 -8.83
C PHE A 44 -2.29 -3.36 -8.30
N THR A 45 -3.13 -3.83 -7.37
CA THR A 45 -4.15 -3.00 -6.72
C THR A 45 -3.89 -2.89 -5.24
N LYS A 46 -4.16 -1.71 -4.65
CA LYS A 46 -4.12 -1.52 -3.21
C LYS A 46 -5.26 -2.30 -2.56
N ARG A 47 -4.96 -3.13 -1.55
CA ARG A 47 -5.94 -4.10 -1.00
C ARG A 47 -5.98 -4.09 0.51
N ARG A 48 -7.18 -3.87 1.07
CA ARG A 48 -7.48 -3.90 2.52
C ARG A 48 -8.59 -4.88 2.91
N ASP A 49 -9.18 -5.54 1.94
CA ASP A 49 -10.30 -6.47 2.06
C ASP A 49 -9.87 -7.94 2.23
N LEU A 50 -8.55 -8.20 2.26
CA LEU A 50 -7.97 -9.54 2.41
C LEU A 50 -8.27 -10.11 3.80
N SER A 51 -9.10 -11.16 3.84
CA SER A 51 -9.57 -11.76 5.09
C SER A 51 -8.46 -12.41 5.91
N TRP A 52 -7.35 -12.78 5.27
CA TRP A 52 -6.16 -13.36 5.89
C TRP A 52 -5.15 -12.31 6.40
N LEU A 53 -5.34 -11.03 6.05
CA LEU A 53 -4.43 -9.94 6.39
C LEU A 53 -4.98 -9.12 7.58
N LYS A 54 -4.60 -9.51 8.79
CA LYS A 54 -5.12 -8.92 10.04
C LYS A 54 -4.01 -8.38 10.93
N CYS A 55 -4.33 -7.32 11.68
CA CYS A 55 -3.44 -6.81 12.71
C CYS A 55 -3.32 -7.82 13.87
N PRO A 56 -2.11 -8.20 14.31
CA PRO A 56 -1.91 -9.14 15.41
C PRO A 56 -2.50 -8.65 16.74
N ARG A 57 -2.37 -7.35 17.06
CA ARG A 57 -2.88 -6.77 18.32
C ARG A 57 -4.41 -6.69 18.36
N ASN A 58 -5.05 -6.50 17.21
CA ASN A 58 -6.49 -6.39 17.12
C ASN A 58 -6.99 -6.89 15.76
N PRO A 59 -7.52 -8.13 15.70
CA PRO A 59 -8.01 -8.73 14.45
C PRO A 59 -9.14 -7.96 13.74
N LYS A 60 -9.81 -7.01 14.43
CA LYS A 60 -10.81 -6.12 13.81
C LYS A 60 -10.16 -5.04 12.94
N VAL A 61 -8.88 -4.73 13.19
CA VAL A 61 -8.11 -3.78 12.38
C VAL A 61 -7.54 -4.52 11.18
N LYS A 62 -8.01 -4.14 9.99
CA LYS A 62 -7.48 -4.65 8.72
C LYS A 62 -6.17 -3.94 8.38
N LEU A 63 -5.16 -4.71 7.99
CA LEU A 63 -3.97 -4.16 7.34
C LEU A 63 -4.22 -4.07 5.83
N GLU A 64 -3.36 -3.36 5.15
CA GLU A 64 -3.47 -3.04 3.73
C GLU A 64 -2.15 -3.38 3.05
N LEU A 65 -2.21 -3.83 1.78
CA LEU A 65 -1.07 -3.96 0.90
C LEU A 65 -1.10 -2.83 -0.13
N ASP A 66 0.05 -2.19 -0.40
CA ASP A 66 0.13 -1.11 -1.39
C ASP A 66 -0.18 -1.60 -2.81
N GLY A 67 0.28 -2.81 -3.14
CA GLY A 67 -0.07 -3.51 -4.37
C GLY A 67 -0.25 -5.01 -4.14
N TYR A 68 -1.27 -5.59 -4.75
CA TYR A 68 -1.48 -7.04 -4.78
C TYR A 68 -2.02 -7.48 -6.13
N ASP A 69 -1.38 -8.49 -6.71
CA ASP A 69 -1.83 -9.21 -7.89
C ASP A 69 -2.09 -10.68 -7.48
N GLU A 70 -3.36 -11.04 -7.40
CA GLU A 70 -3.81 -12.37 -6.98
C GLU A 70 -3.45 -13.45 -8.01
N ASN A 71 -3.41 -13.11 -9.30
CA ASN A 71 -3.09 -14.08 -10.35
C ASN A 71 -1.62 -14.48 -10.30
N LEU A 72 -0.75 -13.53 -9.96
CA LEU A 72 0.69 -13.77 -9.81
C LEU A 72 1.07 -14.26 -8.41
N GLY A 73 0.18 -14.07 -7.41
CA GLY A 73 0.50 -14.31 -6.02
C GLY A 73 1.62 -13.39 -5.52
N ILE A 74 1.66 -12.14 -5.99
CA ILE A 74 2.68 -11.16 -5.63
C ILE A 74 2.02 -9.98 -4.89
N ALA A 75 2.61 -9.59 -3.78
CA ALA A 75 2.30 -8.38 -3.05
C ALA A 75 3.49 -7.41 -3.09
N VAL A 76 3.20 -6.12 -2.99
CA VAL A 76 4.15 -5.03 -2.99
C VAL A 76 3.84 -4.12 -1.80
N GLU A 77 4.86 -3.77 -1.05
CA GLU A 77 4.87 -2.72 -0.04
C GLU A 77 5.97 -1.74 -0.39
N VAL A 78 5.65 -0.45 -0.45
CA VAL A 78 6.62 0.59 -0.79
C VAL A 78 7.11 1.22 0.51
N GLN A 79 8.29 0.83 0.96
CA GLN A 79 8.81 1.26 2.26
C GLN A 79 9.59 2.56 2.19
N SER A 80 9.11 3.58 2.89
CA SER A 80 9.81 4.85 3.07
C SER A 80 10.82 4.78 4.24
N PRO A 81 11.81 5.69 4.31
CA PRO A 81 12.84 5.68 5.36
C PRO A 81 12.31 5.70 6.81
N GLU A 82 11.13 6.29 7.03
CA GLU A 82 10.43 6.32 8.32
C GLU A 82 10.03 4.93 8.84
N HIS A 83 9.97 3.89 8.01
CA HIS A 83 9.73 2.52 8.48
C HIS A 83 10.93 1.96 9.26
N TYR A 84 12.14 2.43 8.93
CA TYR A 84 13.38 1.89 9.48
C TYR A 84 13.94 2.74 10.63
N THR A 85 13.63 4.03 10.64
CA THR A 85 14.19 4.98 11.61
C THR A 85 13.09 5.83 12.23
N PHE A 86 13.16 6.00 13.56
CA PHE A 86 12.30 6.94 14.25
C PHE A 86 12.61 8.38 13.83
N ILE A 87 11.73 8.95 13.01
CA ILE A 87 11.77 10.36 12.64
C ILE A 87 10.64 11.10 13.36
N LYS A 88 10.98 12.05 14.25
CA LYS A 88 10.02 12.81 15.08
C LYS A 88 8.95 13.57 14.27
N PHE A 89 9.22 13.90 13.01
CA PHE A 89 8.25 14.54 12.13
C PHE A 89 7.13 13.57 11.71
N PHE A 90 7.46 12.30 11.46
CA PHE A 90 6.53 11.26 11.01
C PHE A 90 5.92 10.46 12.16
N HIS A 91 6.60 10.42 13.32
CA HIS A 91 6.15 9.65 14.48
C HIS A 91 5.88 10.56 15.67
N LYS A 92 4.70 10.36 16.29
CA LYS A 92 4.31 11.06 17.52
C LYS A 92 5.18 10.65 18.70
N ASP A 93 5.45 9.35 18.81
CA ASP A 93 6.21 8.71 19.89
C ASP A 93 6.81 7.38 19.39
N GLU A 94 7.75 6.83 20.15
CA GLU A 94 8.43 5.56 19.80
C GLU A 94 7.47 4.36 19.75
N ASP A 95 6.37 4.40 20.51
CA ASP A 95 5.40 3.32 20.54
C ASP A 95 4.62 3.23 19.24
N GLY A 96 4.30 4.38 18.62
CA GLY A 96 3.72 4.45 17.28
C GLY A 96 4.64 3.89 16.22
N PHE A 97 5.94 4.16 16.31
CA PHE A 97 6.96 3.60 15.41
C PHE A 97 7.08 2.07 15.57
N LYS A 98 7.17 1.57 16.80
CA LYS A 98 7.18 0.11 17.06
C LYS A 98 5.91 -0.57 16.56
N LEU A 99 4.75 0.08 16.72
CA LEU A 99 3.49 -0.43 16.17
C LEU A 99 3.51 -0.49 14.65
N GLN A 100 4.13 0.47 13.97
CA GLN A 100 4.29 0.42 12.51
C GLN A 100 5.17 -0.78 12.11
N GLN A 101 6.32 -0.97 12.75
CA GLN A 101 7.21 -2.11 12.49
C GLN A 101 6.51 -3.46 12.72
N GLU A 102 5.72 -3.59 13.79
CA GLU A 102 4.95 -4.81 14.04
C GLU A 102 3.90 -5.08 12.95
N ARG A 103 3.27 -4.03 12.40
CA ARG A 103 2.30 -4.18 11.31
C ARG A 103 3.01 -4.60 10.03
N ASP A 104 4.18 -4.04 9.73
CA ASP A 104 4.98 -4.41 8.56
C ASP A 104 5.42 -5.88 8.66
N GLN A 105 5.90 -6.29 9.84
CA GLN A 105 6.26 -7.70 10.10
C GLN A 105 5.04 -8.63 9.96
N ALA A 106 3.86 -8.20 10.42
CA ALA A 106 2.63 -8.97 10.27
C ALA A 106 2.23 -9.16 8.78
N LYS A 107 2.47 -8.16 7.93
CA LYS A 107 2.25 -8.28 6.47
C LYS A 107 3.18 -9.34 5.88
N VAL A 108 4.46 -9.33 6.23
CA VAL A 108 5.45 -10.33 5.80
C VAL A 108 5.01 -11.74 6.18
N GLU A 109 4.63 -11.95 7.44
CA GLU A 109 4.19 -13.25 7.92
C GLU A 109 2.88 -13.72 7.27
N ALA A 110 1.92 -12.81 7.07
CA ALA A 110 0.65 -13.12 6.44
C ALA A 110 0.86 -13.55 4.99
N CYS A 111 1.66 -12.81 4.21
CA CYS A 111 1.98 -13.17 2.83
C CYS A 111 2.68 -14.53 2.76
N LYS A 112 3.67 -14.76 3.62
CA LYS A 112 4.37 -16.06 3.70
C LYS A 112 3.42 -17.22 4.00
N LYS A 113 2.46 -17.04 4.92
CA LYS A 113 1.47 -18.07 5.26
C LYS A 113 0.50 -18.38 4.12
N GLN A 114 0.20 -17.39 3.28
CA GLN A 114 -0.68 -17.55 2.11
C GLN A 114 0.04 -17.99 0.85
N GLY A 115 1.38 -18.13 0.88
CA GLY A 115 2.17 -18.42 -0.33
C GLY A 115 2.26 -17.23 -1.28
N VAL A 116 2.02 -16.01 -0.80
CA VAL A 116 2.17 -14.77 -1.55
C VAL A 116 3.61 -14.27 -1.42
N HIS A 117 4.25 -13.96 -2.54
CA HIS A 117 5.58 -13.36 -2.56
C HIS A 117 5.49 -11.85 -2.33
N LEU A 118 6.06 -11.37 -1.22
CA LEU A 118 6.05 -9.95 -0.87
C LEU A 118 7.35 -9.28 -1.29
N ILE A 119 7.24 -8.21 -2.07
CA ILE A 119 8.32 -7.28 -2.43
C ILE A 119 8.22 -6.07 -1.48
N LEU A 120 9.33 -5.70 -0.84
CA LEU A 120 9.45 -4.57 0.10
C LEU A 120 10.30 -3.44 -0.50
#